data_AF-A0A3T0Y865-F1
#
_entry.id   AF-A0A3T0Y865-F1
#
_cell.length_a   1.000
_cell.length_b   1.000
_cell.length_c   1.000
_cell.angle_alpha   90.00
_cell.angle_beta   90.00
_cell.angle_gamma   90.00
#
_symmetry.space_group_name_H-M   'P 1'
#
loop_
_entity.id
_entity.type
_entity.pdbx_description
1 polymer ?
#
loop_
_entity_poly.entity_id
_entity_poly.type
_entity_poly.pdbx_seq_one_letter_code
_entity_poly.pdbx_strand_id
1 'polypeptide(L)'
;MGVQQGTTGETYAGENAPEAELVAFPSDAEMYAAIQAGNVDALLQDLPVNIGHTEDGSFTIAEEYPTDEQYGFIMAKDGSEALVTAVNEQLATLRDNGRYQEIYDSYFAE
;
A
#
# COMPACT_ATOMS: atom_id res chain seq x y z
N MET A 1 -15.16 -3.67 8.49
CA MET A 1 -14.11 -3.44 7.46
C MET A 1 -12.76 -3.70 8.10
N GLY A 2 -11.97 -4.61 7.52
CA GLY A 2 -10.61 -4.88 7.97
C GLY A 2 -9.62 -3.85 7.43
N VAL A 3 -8.70 -3.40 8.28
CA VAL A 3 -7.60 -2.50 7.93
C VAL A 3 -6.32 -2.98 8.59
N GLN A 4 -5.16 -2.66 8.02
CA GLN A 4 -3.89 -2.92 8.68
C GLN A 4 -3.55 -1.80 9.67
N GLN A 5 -3.19 -2.17 10.90
CA GLN A 5 -2.89 -1.25 11.98
C GLN A 5 -1.69 -0.34 11.65
N GLY A 6 -1.81 0.95 11.98
CA GLY A 6 -0.74 1.93 11.85
C GLY A 6 -0.45 2.34 10.41
N THR A 7 -1.41 2.12 9.51
CA THR A 7 -1.30 2.49 8.10
C THR A 7 -2.10 3.75 7.79
N THR A 8 -1.75 4.38 6.68
CA THR A 8 -2.54 5.44 6.07
C THR A 8 -3.93 4.95 5.65
N GLY A 9 -4.06 3.68 5.22
CA GLY A 9 -5.35 3.03 4.94
C GLY A 9 -6.29 3.00 6.16
N GLU A 10 -5.78 2.65 7.34
CA GLU A 10 -6.57 2.74 8.60
C GLU A 10 -7.05 4.16 8.86
N THR A 11 -6.18 5.16 8.67
CA THR A 11 -6.53 6.57 8.85
C THR A 11 -7.60 7.00 7.84
N TYR A 12 -7.41 6.68 6.56
CA TYR A 12 -8.33 7.01 5.49
C TYR A 12 -9.71 6.39 5.71
N ALA A 13 -9.78 5.11 6.10
CA ALA A 13 -11.03 4.42 6.42
C ALA A 13 -11.76 5.09 7.59
N GLY A 14 -11.02 5.48 8.64
CA GLY A 14 -11.61 6.17 9.79
C GLY A 14 -12.20 7.54 9.45
N GLU A 15 -11.60 8.26 8.51
CA GLU A 15 -12.06 9.58 8.08
C GLU A 15 -13.22 9.51 7.07
N ASN A 16 -13.23 8.52 6.18
CA ASN A 16 -14.13 8.46 5.02
C ASN A 16 -15.24 7.41 5.15
N ALA A 17 -15.11 6.45 6.06
CA ALA A 17 -16.14 5.45 6.35
C ALA A 17 -16.51 5.42 7.84
N PRO A 18 -16.93 6.55 8.44
CA PRO A 18 -17.17 6.65 9.90
C PRO A 18 -18.32 5.77 10.40
N GLU A 19 -19.17 5.28 9.50
CA GLU A 19 -20.26 4.35 9.83
C GLU A 19 -19.81 2.87 9.83
N ALA A 20 -18.62 2.58 9.27
CA ALA A 20 -18.09 1.24 9.24
C ALA A 20 -17.43 0.88 10.59
N GLU A 21 -17.68 -0.34 11.07
CA GLU A 21 -16.90 -0.90 12.17
C GLU A 21 -15.52 -1.31 11.63
N LEU A 22 -14.47 -0.60 12.07
CA LEU A 22 -13.09 -0.89 11.69
C LEU A 22 -12.49 -1.96 12.60
N VAL A 23 -11.90 -2.98 11.99
CA VAL A 23 -11.14 -4.02 12.69
C VAL A 23 -9.68 -3.92 12.22
N ALA A 24 -8.81 -3.48 13.12
CA ALA A 24 -7.38 -3.34 12.85
C ALA A 24 -6.63 -4.66 13.05
N PHE A 25 -5.87 -5.07 12.04
CA PHE A 25 -5.05 -6.27 12.04
C PHE A 25 -3.56 -5.94 12.08
N PRO A 26 -2.71 -6.77 12.71
CA PRO A 26 -1.28 -6.49 12.82
C PRO A 26 -0.53 -6.62 11.49
N SER A 27 -1.03 -7.43 10.55
CA SER A 27 -0.47 -7.55 9.21
C SER A 27 -1.49 -7.99 8.16
N ASP A 28 -1.08 -7.89 6.90
CA ASP A 28 -1.80 -8.39 5.72
C ASP A 28 -2.24 -9.86 5.88
N ALA A 29 -1.38 -10.73 6.44
CA ALA A 29 -1.68 -12.15 6.59
C ALA A 29 -2.87 -12.41 7.51
N GLU A 30 -2.94 -11.75 8.68
CA GLU A 30 -4.09 -11.88 9.58
C GLU A 30 -5.35 -11.24 8.98
N MET A 31 -5.20 -10.14 8.23
CA MET A 31 -6.31 -9.42 7.62
C MET A 31 -6.99 -10.28 6.54
N TYR A 32 -6.22 -10.91 5.65
CA TYR A 32 -6.76 -11.77 4.60
C TYR A 32 -7.36 -13.07 5.15
N ALA A 33 -6.76 -13.65 6.20
CA ALA A 33 -7.37 -14.78 6.90
C ALA A 33 -8.73 -14.41 7.52
N ALA A 34 -8.89 -13.18 8.01
CA ALA A 34 -10.13 -12.73 8.62
C ALA A 34 -11.28 -12.56 7.63
N ILE A 35 -11.05 -11.99 6.44
CA ILE A 35 -12.09 -11.90 5.40
C ILE A 35 -12.46 -13.30 4.87
N GLN A 36 -11.47 -14.20 4.71
CA GLN A 36 -11.74 -15.57 4.29
C GLN A 36 -12.56 -16.36 5.33
N ALA A 37 -12.36 -16.07 6.62
CA ALA A 37 -13.16 -16.64 7.71
C ALA A 37 -14.54 -15.98 7.88
N GLY A 38 -14.83 -14.91 7.14
CA GLY A 38 -16.09 -14.15 7.26
C GLY A 38 -16.16 -13.27 8.51
N ASN A 39 -15.02 -12.94 9.12
CA ASN A 39 -14.97 -12.06 10.31
C ASN A 39 -15.10 -10.58 9.93
N VAL A 40 -14.82 -10.22 8.67
CA VAL A 40 -15.01 -8.89 8.10
C VAL A 40 -15.54 -9.02 6.68
N ASP A 41 -16.37 -8.08 6.24
CA ASP A 41 -17.01 -8.14 4.92
C ASP A 41 -16.14 -7.59 3.78
N ALA A 42 -15.19 -6.71 4.10
CA ALA A 42 -14.33 -6.03 3.14
C ALA A 42 -13.02 -5.60 3.82
N LEU A 43 -11.97 -5.43 3.01
CA LEU A 43 -10.66 -4.92 3.42
C LEU A 43 -10.38 -3.59 2.73
N LEU A 44 -9.65 -2.69 3.40
CA LEU A 44 -9.12 -1.46 2.80
C LEU A 44 -7.62 -1.36 3.07
N GLN A 45 -6.84 -1.31 1.99
CA GLN A 45 -5.38 -1.27 1.96
C GLN A 45 -4.91 -0.74 0.58
N ASP A 46 -3.64 -0.41 0.45
CA ASP A 46 -2.98 -0.03 -0.79
C ASP A 46 -3.34 -0.97 -1.96
N LEU A 47 -3.74 -0.36 -3.08
CA LEU A 47 -4.20 -1.06 -4.28
C LEU A 47 -3.21 -2.13 -4.79
N PRO A 48 -1.88 -1.85 -4.93
CA PRO A 48 -0.96 -2.85 -5.45
C PRO A 48 -0.88 -4.12 -4.58
N VAL A 49 -1.05 -3.99 -3.26
CA VAL A 49 -1.06 -5.16 -2.37
C VAL A 49 -2.31 -5.99 -2.60
N ASN A 50 -3.47 -5.34 -2.72
CA ASN A 50 -4.73 -6.04 -2.98
C ASN A 50 -4.76 -6.69 -4.36
N ILE A 51 -4.17 -6.09 -5.40
CA ILE A 51 -4.04 -6.71 -6.72
C ILE A 51 -3.34 -8.07 -6.61
N GLY A 52 -2.25 -8.16 -5.83
CA GLY A 52 -1.55 -9.44 -5.61
C GLY A 52 -2.42 -10.54 -5.02
N HIS A 53 -3.43 -10.20 -4.22
CA HIS A 53 -4.39 -11.15 -3.66
C HIS A 53 -5.52 -11.52 -4.62
N THR A 54 -5.66 -10.83 -5.76
CA THR A 54 -6.65 -11.21 -6.79
C THR A 54 -6.13 -12.26 -7.77
N GLU A 55 -4.83 -12.51 -7.81
CA GLU A 55 -4.19 -13.37 -8.82
C GLU A 55 -4.70 -14.83 -8.81
N ASP A 56 -5.09 -15.35 -7.64
CA ASP A 56 -5.63 -16.71 -7.50
C ASP A 56 -7.15 -16.80 -7.73
N GLY A 57 -7.82 -15.66 -7.94
CA GLY A 57 -9.26 -15.53 -8.15
C GLY A 57 -10.11 -15.64 -6.89
N SER A 58 -9.51 -15.73 -5.70
CA SER A 58 -10.24 -15.82 -4.42
C SER A 58 -10.83 -14.47 -4.00
N PHE A 59 -10.22 -13.37 -4.44
CA PHE A 59 -10.60 -12.01 -4.09
C PHE A 59 -10.77 -11.14 -5.34
N THR A 60 -11.50 -10.04 -5.19
CA THR A 60 -11.69 -9.04 -6.24
C THR A 60 -11.56 -7.65 -5.65
N ILE A 61 -11.07 -6.71 -6.44
CA ILE A 61 -11.16 -5.28 -6.12
C ILE A 61 -12.61 -4.85 -6.32
N ALA A 62 -13.25 -4.35 -5.26
CA ALA A 62 -14.63 -3.88 -5.31
C ALA A 62 -14.73 -2.39 -5.66
N GLU A 63 -13.77 -1.59 -5.19
CA GLU A 63 -13.71 -0.15 -5.40
C GLU A 63 -12.26 0.35 -5.23
N GLU A 64 -11.93 1.44 -5.91
CA GLU A 64 -10.63 2.13 -5.84
C GLU A 64 -10.84 3.57 -5.40
N TYR A 65 -9.90 4.09 -4.60
CA TYR A 65 -9.97 5.44 -4.08
C TYR A 65 -8.67 6.20 -4.39
N PRO A 66 -8.74 7.42 -4.97
CA PRO A 66 -7.58 8.27 -5.11
C PRO A 66 -7.24 8.93 -3.76
N THR A 67 -6.09 8.59 -3.21
CA THR A 67 -5.64 9.06 -1.88
C THR A 67 -4.49 10.08 -1.94
N ASP A 68 -3.99 10.39 -3.14
CA ASP A 68 -2.79 11.21 -3.37
C ASP A 68 -1.53 10.73 -2.62
N GLU A 69 -1.51 9.46 -2.20
CA GLU A 69 -0.40 8.87 -1.46
C GLU A 69 0.85 8.72 -2.31
N GLN A 70 2.01 8.91 -1.66
CA GLN A 70 3.31 8.75 -2.28
C GLN A 70 4.20 7.87 -1.42
N TYR A 71 4.81 6.86 -2.04
CA TYR A 71 5.82 6.05 -1.38
C TYR A 71 7.15 6.79 -1.27
N GLY A 72 7.79 6.64 -0.10
CA GLY A 72 9.09 7.21 0.18
C GLY A 72 9.97 6.25 0.98
N PHE A 73 11.29 6.42 0.85
CA PHE A 73 12.24 5.72 1.70
C PHE A 73 12.36 6.45 3.03
N ILE A 74 11.92 5.81 4.12
CA ILE A 74 12.06 6.35 5.47
C ILE A 74 13.53 6.22 5.90
N MET A 75 14.10 7.32 6.40
CA MET A 75 15.46 7.40 6.93
C MET A 75 15.47 8.07 8.29
N ALA A 76 16.55 7.88 9.06
CA ALA A 76 16.72 8.55 10.35
C ALA A 76 16.63 10.07 10.18
N LYS A 77 15.93 10.76 11.08
CA LYS A 77 15.71 12.20 10.96
C LYS A 77 17.01 13.02 10.97
N ASP A 78 17.95 12.64 11.83
CA ASP A 78 19.22 13.35 12.02
C ASP A 78 20.37 12.47 11.54
N GLY A 79 21.33 13.05 10.82
CA GLY A 79 22.56 12.35 10.40
C GLY A 79 22.42 11.47 9.16
N SER A 80 21.29 11.55 8.44
CA SER A 80 21.04 10.81 7.19
C SER A 80 21.09 11.69 5.94
N GLU A 81 21.44 12.98 6.05
CA GLU A 81 21.31 13.97 4.98
C GLU A 81 22.10 13.57 3.72
N ALA A 82 23.30 13.01 3.92
CA ALA A 82 24.11 12.50 2.81
C ALA A 82 23.48 11.27 2.13
N LEU A 83 22.82 10.40 2.90
CA LEU A 83 22.12 9.23 2.37
C LEU A 83 20.86 9.64 1.61
N VAL A 84 20.07 10.58 2.16
CA VAL A 84 18.89 11.14 1.49
C VAL A 84 19.28 11.75 0.14
N THR A 85 20.35 12.56 0.12
CA THR A 85 20.86 13.17 -1.11
C THR A 85 21.27 12.10 -2.13
N ALA A 86 22.09 11.14 -1.72
CA ALA A 86 22.55 10.08 -2.62
C ALA A 86 21.41 9.23 -3.19
N VAL A 87 20.42 8.85 -2.36
CA VAL A 87 19.26 8.07 -2.82
C VAL A 87 18.42 8.88 -3.81
N ASN A 88 18.16 10.16 -3.53
CA ASN A 88 17.40 11.02 -4.44
C ASN A 88 18.12 11.21 -5.79
N GLU A 89 19.45 11.40 -5.79
CA GLU A 89 20.24 11.49 -7.03
C GLU A 89 20.16 10.21 -7.88
N GLN A 90 20.25 9.04 -7.23
CA GLN A 90 20.12 7.76 -7.94
C GLN A 90 18.70 7.53 -8.45
N LEU A 91 17.67 7.86 -7.67
CA LEU A 91 16.28 7.79 -8.12
C LEU A 91 16.01 8.71 -9.31
N ALA A 92 16.55 9.92 -9.31
CA ALA A 92 16.47 10.83 -10.45
C ALA A 92 17.16 10.22 -11.69
N THR A 93 18.37 9.68 -11.52
CA THR A 93 19.11 9.02 -12.61
C THR A 93 18.33 7.84 -13.20
N LEU A 94 17.71 7.01 -12.36
CA LEU A 94 16.89 5.88 -12.80
C LEU A 94 15.64 6.31 -13.58
N ARG A 95 15.05 7.45 -13.22
CA ARG A 95 13.91 8.02 -13.95
C ARG A 95 14.37 8.61 -15.29
N ASP A 96 15.44 9.39 -15.29
CA ASP A 96 15.96 10.07 -16.47
C ASP A 96 16.44 9.10 -17.56
N ASN A 97 16.99 7.96 -17.16
CA ASN A 97 17.48 6.94 -18.10
C ASN A 97 16.43 5.85 -18.45
N GLY A 98 15.20 5.97 -17.95
CA GLY A 98 14.10 5.04 -18.24
C GLY A 98 14.12 3.73 -17.44
N ARG A 99 15.19 3.43 -16.69
CA ARG A 99 15.30 2.18 -15.93
C ARG A 99 14.23 2.04 -14.85
N TYR A 100 13.80 3.16 -14.26
CA TYR A 100 12.69 3.16 -13.32
C TYR A 100 11.40 2.64 -13.97
N GLN A 101 11.11 3.08 -15.20
CA GLN A 101 9.93 2.63 -15.93
C GLN A 101 10.03 1.14 -16.25
N GLU A 102 11.19 0.66 -16.71
CA GLU A 102 11.39 -0.79 -16.96
C GLU A 102 11.12 -1.65 -15.72
N ILE A 103 11.57 -1.18 -14.54
CA ILE A 103 11.29 -1.85 -13.27
C ILE A 103 9.80 -1.79 -12.97
N TYR A 104 9.18 -0.62 -13.07
CA TYR A 104 7.75 -0.44 -12.82
C TYR A 104 6.91 -1.38 -13.69
N ASP A 105 7.18 -1.41 -15.00
CA ASP A 105 6.47 -2.27 -15.95
C ASP A 105 6.65 -3.76 -15.66
N SER A 106 7.78 -4.16 -15.07
CA SER A 106 8.03 -5.57 -14.71
C SER A 106 7.16 -6.07 -13.57
N TYR A 107 6.64 -5.16 -12.73
CA TYR A 107 5.90 -5.51 -11.51
C TYR A 107 4.47 -4.99 -11.48
N PHE A 108 4.17 -3.94 -12.24
CA PHE A 108 2.91 -3.19 -12.15
C PHE A 108 2.29 -2.85 -13.51
N ALA A 109 2.82 -3.36 -14.64
CA ALA A 109 2.13 -3.23 -15.91
C ALA A 109 0.92 -4.18 -15.94
N GLU A 110 -0.26 -3.61 -16.21
CA GLU A 110 -1.48 -4.34 -16.59
C GLU A 110 -1.52 -4.62 -18.11
#